data_AF-A0A3B1AUT6-F1
#
_entry.id   AF-A0A3B1AUT6-F1
#
_cell.length_a   1.000
_cell.length_b   1.000
_cell.length_c   1.000
_cell.angle_alpha   90.00
_cell.angle_beta   90.00
_cell.angle_gamma   90.00
#
_symmetry.space_group_name_H-M   'P 1'
#
loop_
_entity.id
_entity.type
_entity.pdbx_description
1 polymer ?
#
loop_
_entity_poly.entity_id
_entity_poly.type
_entity_poly.pdbx_seq_one_letter_code
_entity_poly.pdbx_strand_id
1 'polypeptide(L)'
;MNTGTQTINSTGKVLPSLKNPFIKKMVVNLRNAERDVVILHAEACASGFRMLNGELPETDVIDHVSVRLKKEEERYQAAKTALLRLNIDITAIAMLSNRERLDLFSHYFTIYTPTVPDAIELFSLEEMKALVAIIP
;
A
#
# COMPACT_ATOMS: atom_id res chain seq x y z
N MET A 1 1.35 28.35 -56.33
CA MET A 1 0.79 28.76 -55.02
C MET A 1 -0.66 28.33 -54.97
N ASN A 2 -0.99 27.35 -54.15
CA ASN A 2 -2.35 27.17 -53.65
C ASN A 2 -2.23 26.47 -52.29
N THR A 3 -2.61 27.21 -51.25
CA THR A 3 -2.57 26.84 -49.85
C THR A 3 -3.76 25.95 -49.52
N GLY A 4 -3.50 24.67 -49.23
CA GLY A 4 -4.49 23.69 -48.78
C GLY A 4 -4.24 23.31 -47.33
N THR A 5 -5.07 23.84 -46.46
CA THR A 5 -5.07 23.78 -45.00
C THR A 5 -5.05 22.37 -44.41
N GLN A 6 -4.26 22.24 -43.34
CA GLN A 6 -4.21 21.22 -42.29
C GLN A 6 -5.31 20.13 -42.24
N THR A 7 -4.87 18.88 -42.20
CA THR A 7 -5.47 17.87 -41.31
C THR A 7 -4.38 17.42 -40.34
N ILE A 8 -4.31 18.09 -39.19
CA ILE A 8 -3.62 17.56 -38.01
C ILE A 8 -4.48 16.38 -37.56
N ASN A 9 -4.26 15.22 -38.18
CA ASN A 9 -4.89 13.99 -37.76
C ASN A 9 -4.41 13.72 -36.34
N SER A 10 -5.37 13.81 -35.42
CA SER A 10 -5.41 13.24 -34.08
C SER A 10 -4.08 12.65 -33.64
N THR A 11 -3.38 13.36 -32.75
CA THR A 11 -2.36 12.76 -31.90
C THR A 11 -2.98 11.53 -31.24
N GLY A 12 -2.74 10.36 -31.84
CA GLY A 12 -3.09 9.08 -31.26
C GLY A 12 -2.50 9.11 -29.87
N LYS A 13 -3.37 9.19 -28.87
CA LYS A 13 -2.97 9.30 -27.47
C LYS A 13 -2.31 7.96 -27.14
N VAL A 14 -1.01 7.85 -27.40
CA VAL A 14 -0.24 6.64 -27.13
C VAL A 14 -0.36 6.44 -25.63
N LEU A 15 -1.20 5.48 -25.25
CA LEU A 15 -1.34 5.09 -23.85
C LEU A 15 0.06 4.71 -23.36
N PRO A 16 0.55 5.33 -22.27
CA PRO A 16 1.87 5.02 -21.77
C PRO A 16 1.93 3.52 -21.45
N SER A 17 2.76 2.77 -22.16
CA SER A 17 2.87 1.32 -21.93
C SER A 17 3.81 1.04 -20.76
N LEU A 18 3.68 -0.13 -20.12
CA LEU A 18 4.61 -0.64 -19.11
C LEU A 18 6.07 -0.79 -19.63
N LYS A 19 6.29 -0.68 -20.95
CA LYS A 19 7.63 -0.62 -21.55
C LYS A 19 8.35 0.69 -21.25
N ASN A 20 7.63 1.74 -20.84
CA ASN A 20 8.24 3.00 -20.41
C ASN A 20 8.94 2.80 -19.04
N PRO A 21 10.26 3.04 -18.92
CA PRO A 21 11.01 2.83 -17.67
C PRO A 21 10.50 3.67 -16.50
N PHE A 22 10.01 4.88 -16.75
CA PHE A 22 9.43 5.75 -15.73
C PHE A 22 8.14 5.13 -15.16
N ILE A 23 7.23 4.66 -16.02
CA ILE A 23 5.99 3.99 -15.61
C ILE A 23 6.31 2.71 -14.84
N LYS A 24 7.26 1.89 -15.32
CA LYS A 24 7.71 0.69 -14.62
C LYS A 24 8.20 1.00 -13.21
N LYS A 25 9.01 2.05 -13.04
CA LYS A 25 9.50 2.49 -11.73
C LYS A 25 8.37 3.00 -10.84
N MET A 26 7.41 3.75 -11.38
CA MET A 26 6.23 4.17 -10.64
C MET A 26 5.40 2.99 -10.14
N VAL A 27 5.21 1.96 -10.97
CA VAL A 27 4.47 0.74 -10.61
C VAL A 27 5.17 -0.02 -9.48
N VAL A 28 6.50 -0.20 -9.56
CA VAL A 28 7.28 -0.83 -8.49
C VAL A 28 7.17 -0.02 -7.19
N ASN A 29 7.29 1.30 -7.28
CA ASN A 29 7.16 2.19 -6.12
C ASN A 29 5.77 2.13 -5.51
N LEU A 30 4.70 2.02 -6.32
CA LEU A 30 3.34 1.86 -5.83
C LEU A 30 3.19 0.56 -5.03
N ARG A 31 3.69 -0.57 -5.57
CA ARG A 31 3.62 -1.86 -4.88
C ARG A 31 4.46 -1.87 -3.59
N ASN A 32 5.62 -1.22 -3.59
CA ASN A 32 6.43 -1.08 -2.38
C ASN A 32 5.70 -0.24 -1.32
N ALA A 33 5.10 0.88 -1.72
CA ALA A 33 4.31 1.71 -0.81
C ALA A 33 3.11 0.93 -0.25
N GLU A 34 2.44 0.09 -1.05
CA GLU A 34 1.37 -0.80 -0.56
C GLU A 34 1.89 -1.77 0.51
N ARG A 35 3.05 -2.39 0.29
CA ARG A 35 3.68 -3.29 1.28
C ARG A 35 4.01 -2.54 2.56
N ASP A 36 4.62 -1.36 2.44
CA ASP A 36 5.02 -0.55 3.59
C ASP A 36 3.80 -0.11 4.41
N VAL A 37 2.69 0.27 3.76
CA VAL A 37 1.42 0.57 4.43
C VAL A 37 0.91 -0.64 5.22
N VAL A 38 0.87 -1.83 4.62
CA VAL A 38 0.41 -3.06 5.32
C VAL A 38 1.29 -3.39 6.53
N ILE A 39 2.61 -3.24 6.40
CA ILE A 39 3.58 -3.48 7.48
C ILE A 39 3.37 -2.47 8.62
N LEU A 40 3.21 -1.19 8.30
CA LEU A 40 3.00 -0.13 9.29
C LEU A 40 1.64 -0.27 10.00
N HIS A 41 0.60 -0.73 9.31
CA HIS A 41 -0.67 -1.12 9.94
C HIS A 41 -0.46 -2.26 10.93
N ALA A 42 0.29 -3.29 10.57
CA ALA A 42 0.61 -4.39 11.47
C ALA A 42 1.39 -3.91 12.71
N GLU A 43 2.37 -3.01 12.52
CA GLU A 43 3.15 -2.38 13.60
C GLU A 43 2.26 -1.54 14.54
N ALA A 44 1.33 -0.77 13.99
CA ALA A 44 0.38 0.04 14.76
C ALA A 44 -0.57 -0.84 15.57
N CYS A 45 -1.16 -1.86 14.94
CA CYS A 45 -2.02 -2.83 15.62
C CYS A 45 -1.27 -3.61 16.71
N ALA A 46 -0.05 -4.06 16.43
CA ALA A 46 0.79 -4.75 17.40
C ALA A 46 1.12 -3.86 18.61
N SER A 47 1.41 -2.57 18.38
CA SER A 47 1.65 -1.61 19.45
C SER A 47 0.43 -1.45 20.36
N GLY A 48 -0.76 -1.27 19.77
CA GLY A 48 -2.02 -1.21 20.51
C GLY A 48 -2.34 -2.52 21.26
N PHE A 49 -2.10 -3.66 20.63
CA PHE A 49 -2.27 -4.97 21.26
C PHE A 49 -1.36 -5.15 22.46
N ARG A 50 -0.08 -4.76 22.36
CA ARG A 50 0.88 -4.81 23.48
C ARG A 50 0.44 -3.92 24.64
N MET A 51 -0.06 -2.72 24.37
CA MET A 51 -0.63 -1.85 25.41
C MET A 51 -1.77 -2.53 26.17
N LEU A 52 -2.69 -3.17 25.44
CA LEU A 52 -3.83 -3.88 26.03
C LEU A 52 -3.38 -5.07 26.89
N ASN A 53 -2.23 -5.67 26.58
CA ASN A 53 -1.62 -6.75 27.35
C ASN A 53 -0.71 -6.25 28.49
N GLY A 54 -0.76 -4.96 28.83
CA GLY A 54 -0.05 -4.39 29.98
C GLY A 54 1.42 -4.06 29.71
N GLU A 55 1.86 -4.10 28.46
CA GLU A 55 3.15 -3.55 28.09
C GLU A 55 3.06 -2.03 27.97
N LEU A 56 4.09 -1.33 28.46
CA LEU A 56 4.26 0.09 28.24
C LEU A 56 5.16 0.25 27.02
N PRO A 57 4.63 0.32 25.78
CA PRO A 57 5.44 0.80 24.68
C PRO A 57 5.92 2.21 25.02
N GLU A 58 7.16 2.51 24.67
CA GLU A 58 7.67 3.86 24.69
C GLU A 58 6.70 4.72 23.86
N THR A 59 6.05 5.72 24.47
CA THR A 59 5.02 6.55 23.82
C THR A 59 5.50 7.14 22.49
N ASP A 60 6.80 7.45 22.42
CA ASP A 60 7.48 7.94 21.23
C ASP A 60 7.40 6.96 20.05
N VAL A 61 7.37 5.65 20.30
CA VAL A 61 7.28 4.61 19.26
C VAL A 61 5.89 4.62 18.62
N ILE A 62 4.80 4.72 19.40
CA ILE A 62 3.44 4.72 18.86
C ILE A 62 3.18 5.97 18.01
N ASP A 63 3.57 7.13 18.53
CA ASP A 63 3.42 8.39 17.80
C ASP A 63 4.23 8.37 16.51
N HIS A 64 5.45 7.81 16.55
CA HIS A 64 6.30 7.68 15.37
C HIS A 64 5.74 6.70 14.32
N VAL A 65 5.15 5.58 14.72
CA VAL A 65 4.51 4.62 13.80
C VAL A 65 3.28 5.25 13.15
N SER A 66 2.45 5.95 13.91
CA SER A 66 1.25 6.63 13.39
C SER A 66 1.60 7.70 12.36
N VAL A 67 2.64 8.50 12.63
CA VAL A 67 3.15 9.51 11.68
C VAL A 67 3.72 8.86 10.42
N ARG A 68 4.51 7.78 10.56
CA ARG A 68 5.04 7.02 9.41
C ARG A 68 3.93 6.42 8.56
N LEU A 69 2.94 5.79 9.20
CA LEU A 69 1.80 5.17 8.54
C LEU A 69 1.05 6.19 7.69
N LYS A 70 0.64 7.31 8.29
CA LYS A 70 -0.06 8.38 7.59
C LYS A 70 0.70 8.88 6.36
N LYS A 71 2.01 9.11 6.51
CA LYS A 71 2.86 9.58 5.41
C LYS A 71 2.93 8.57 4.26
N GLU A 72 3.02 7.28 4.58
CA GLU A 72 3.12 6.24 3.55
C GLU A 72 1.77 5.96 2.89
N GLU A 73 0.65 6.06 3.62
CA GLU A 73 -0.70 6.03 3.04
C GLU A 73 -0.92 7.17 2.05
N GLU A 74 -0.54 8.41 2.42
CA GLU A 74 -0.60 9.56 1.53
C GLU A 74 0.23 9.35 0.26
N ARG A 75 1.46 8.81 0.41
CA ARG A 75 2.35 8.49 -0.71
C ARG A 75 1.76 7.41 -1.62
N TYR A 76 1.21 6.36 -1.04
CA TYR A 76 0.55 5.27 -1.77
C TYR A 76 -0.65 5.78 -2.57
N GLN A 77 -1.53 6.57 -1.95
CA GLN A 77 -2.70 7.15 -2.64
C GLN A 77 -2.29 8.14 -3.74
N ALA A 78 -1.26 8.97 -3.50
CA ALA A 78 -0.73 9.88 -4.49
C ALA A 78 -0.17 9.14 -5.71
N ALA A 79 0.60 8.06 -5.49
CA ALA A 79 1.16 7.23 -6.55
C ALA A 79 0.05 6.52 -7.36
N LYS A 80 -0.94 5.95 -6.67
CA LYS A 80 -2.12 5.30 -7.28
C LYS A 80 -2.88 6.28 -8.16
N THR A 81 -3.17 7.47 -7.63
CA THR A 81 -3.85 8.54 -8.35
C THR A 81 -3.08 9.00 -9.58
N ALA A 82 -1.75 9.14 -9.48
CA ALA A 82 -0.92 9.55 -10.60
C ALA A 82 -0.94 8.51 -11.75
N LEU A 83 -0.89 7.21 -11.43
CA LEU A 83 -0.97 6.14 -12.42
C LEU A 83 -2.36 6.06 -13.07
N LEU A 84 -3.44 6.24 -12.31
CA LEU A 84 -4.81 6.33 -12.86
C LEU A 84 -4.92 7.48 -13.87
N ARG A 85 -4.38 8.66 -13.54
CA ARG A 85 -4.40 9.84 -14.42
C ARG A 85 -3.65 9.65 -15.73
N LEU A 86 -2.66 8.75 -15.74
CA LEU A 86 -1.91 8.38 -16.94
C LEU A 86 -2.66 7.34 -17.80
N ASN A 87 -3.89 6.97 -17.44
CA ASN A 87 -4.66 5.88 -18.05
C ASN A 87 -3.88 4.55 -18.05
N ILE A 88 -3.03 4.34 -17.05
CA ILE A 88 -2.42 3.03 -16.81
C ILE A 88 -3.48 2.15 -16.17
N ASP A 89 -3.75 1.02 -16.79
CA ASP A 89 -4.60 0.01 -16.20
C ASP A 89 -3.93 -0.54 -14.92
N ILE A 90 -4.45 -0.13 -13.77
CA ILE A 90 -3.95 -0.57 -12.46
C ILE A 90 -4.36 -2.01 -12.18
N THR A 91 -5.35 -2.56 -12.89
CA THR A 91 -5.63 -4.01 -12.80
C THR A 91 -4.52 -4.83 -13.47
N ALA A 92 -3.80 -4.26 -14.44
CA ALA A 92 -2.58 -4.83 -14.99
C ALA A 92 -1.36 -4.62 -14.08
N ILE A 93 -1.47 -3.80 -13.04
CA ILE A 93 -0.49 -3.70 -11.97
C ILE A 93 -0.78 -4.83 -10.97
N ALA A 94 0.18 -5.73 -10.79
CA ALA A 94 0.10 -6.78 -9.78
C ALA A 94 0.21 -6.18 -8.36
N MET A 95 -0.88 -5.54 -7.92
CA MET A 95 -1.11 -5.13 -6.54
C MET A 95 -1.12 -6.37 -5.63
N LEU A 96 -0.90 -6.18 -4.33
CA LEU A 96 -1.02 -7.28 -3.39
C LEU A 96 -2.47 -7.78 -3.37
N SER A 97 -2.64 -9.08 -3.60
CA SER A 97 -3.89 -9.76 -3.34
C SER A 97 -4.28 -9.66 -1.86
N ASN A 98 -5.57 -9.80 -1.53
CA ASN A 98 -6.02 -9.84 -0.14
C ASN A 98 -5.29 -10.91 0.69
N ARG A 99 -4.94 -12.04 0.05
CA ARG A 99 -4.14 -13.09 0.68
C ARG A 99 -2.71 -12.63 0.97
N GLU A 100 -2.02 -12.02 0.01
CA GLU A 100 -0.68 -11.47 0.24
C GLU A 100 -0.68 -10.38 1.33
N ARG A 101 -1.70 -9.52 1.34
CA ARG A 101 -1.86 -8.51 2.38
C ARG A 101 -2.05 -9.16 3.75
N LEU A 102 -2.87 -10.20 3.83
CA LEU A 102 -3.12 -10.94 5.07
C LEU A 102 -1.87 -11.69 5.57
N ASP A 103 -1.16 -12.37 4.68
CA ASP A 103 0.08 -13.09 5.00
C ASP A 103 1.15 -12.10 5.49
N LEU A 104 1.28 -10.96 4.81
CA LEU A 104 2.22 -9.90 5.19
C LEU A 104 1.85 -9.28 6.54
N PHE A 105 0.58 -8.92 6.74
CA PHE A 105 0.11 -8.37 8.01
C PHE A 105 0.37 -9.35 9.16
N SER A 106 -0.02 -10.62 9.01
CA SER A 106 0.09 -11.64 10.05
C SER A 106 1.55 -11.90 10.44
N HIS A 107 2.43 -11.95 9.44
CA HIS A 107 3.87 -12.11 9.66
C HIS A 107 4.46 -10.95 10.48
N TYR A 108 4.19 -9.71 10.11
CA TYR A 108 4.76 -8.55 10.79
C TYR A 108 4.10 -8.30 12.15
N PHE A 109 2.80 -8.54 12.29
CA PHE A 109 2.12 -8.47 13.58
C PHE A 109 2.78 -9.41 14.60
N THR A 110 3.09 -10.65 14.20
CA THR A 110 3.80 -11.63 15.02
C THR A 110 5.20 -11.14 15.40
N ILE A 111 5.96 -10.58 14.44
CA ILE A 111 7.29 -10.01 14.70
C ILE A 111 7.23 -8.88 15.73
N TYR A 112 6.20 -8.04 15.67
CA TYR A 112 6.04 -6.89 16.55
C TYR A 112 5.38 -7.22 17.89
N THR A 113 4.97 -8.47 18.12
CA THR A 113 4.37 -8.96 19.38
C THR A 113 5.18 -10.11 20.01
N PRO A 114 6.52 -10.02 20.14
CA PRO A 114 7.36 -11.15 20.54
C PRO A 114 7.10 -11.66 21.96
N THR A 115 6.47 -10.84 22.79
CA THR A 115 6.09 -11.08 24.19
C THR A 115 4.82 -11.92 24.33
N VAL A 116 4.02 -12.04 23.27
CA VAL A 116 2.80 -12.86 23.24
C VAL A 116 2.95 -13.85 22.08
N PRO A 117 3.55 -15.03 22.33
CA PRO A 117 3.61 -16.09 21.33
C PRO A 117 2.22 -16.38 20.78
N ASP A 118 2.13 -16.59 19.47
CA ASP A 118 0.89 -16.91 18.78
C ASP A 118 -0.22 -15.84 18.97
N ALA A 119 0.15 -14.57 19.20
CA ALA A 119 -0.81 -13.45 19.32
C ALA A 119 -1.78 -13.36 18.14
N ILE A 120 -1.35 -13.82 16.95
CA ILE A 120 -2.18 -13.89 15.75
C ILE A 120 -3.34 -14.88 15.89
N GLU A 121 -3.19 -15.95 16.67
CA GLU A 121 -4.20 -16.99 16.90
C GLU A 121 -5.32 -16.52 17.84
N LEU A 122 -5.15 -15.37 18.49
CA LEU A 122 -6.19 -14.74 19.31
C LEU A 122 -7.28 -14.06 18.46
N PHE A 123 -7.05 -13.93 17.16
CA PHE A 123 -8.02 -13.39 16.21
C PHE A 123 -8.57 -14.51 15.34
N SER A 124 -9.87 -14.47 15.08
CA SER A 124 -10.46 -15.32 14.04
C SER A 124 -9.95 -14.89 12.66
N LEU A 125 -9.94 -15.83 11.71
CA LEU A 125 -9.58 -15.55 10.33
C LEU A 125 -10.45 -14.43 9.72
N GLU A 126 -11.72 -14.34 10.11
CA GLU A 126 -12.63 -13.30 9.58
C GLU A 126 -12.33 -11.92 10.16
N GLU A 127 -11.96 -11.82 11.45
CA GLU A 127 -11.49 -10.56 12.04
C GLU A 127 -10.21 -10.08 11.36
N MET A 128 -9.27 -11.00 11.09
CA MET A 128 -8.04 -10.68 10.39
C MET A 128 -8.28 -10.21 8.95
N LYS A 129 -9.18 -10.87 8.22
CA LYS A 129 -9.59 -10.42 6.87
C LYS A 129 -10.24 -9.04 6.93
N ALA A 130 -11.13 -8.80 7.89
CA ALA A 130 -11.80 -7.51 8.04
C ALA A 130 -10.79 -6.38 8.33
N LEU A 131 -9.81 -6.64 9.21
CA LEU A 131 -8.77 -5.69 9.57
C LEU A 131 -7.85 -5.37 8.36
N VAL A 132 -7.50 -6.37 7.56
CA VAL A 132 -6.70 -6.15 6.35
C VAL A 132 -7.50 -5.46 5.24
N ALA A 133 -8.82 -5.65 5.20
CA ALA A 133 -9.68 -5.05 4.18
C ALA A 133 -9.86 -3.53 4.33
N ILE A 134 -9.64 -2.97 5.53
CA ILE A 134 -9.71 -1.53 5.78
C ILE A 134 -8.40 -0.79 5.42
N ILE A 135 -7.33 -1.52 5.10
CA ILE A 135 -6.05 -0.94 4.68
C ILE A 135 -6.21 -0.31 3.28
N PRO A 136 -5.88 0.98 3.11
CA PRO A 136 -6.28 1.78 1.95
C PRO A 136 -5.68 1.38 0.58
#